data_AF-A0A397SEY6-F1
#
_entry.id   AF-A0A397SEY6-F1
#
_cell.length_a   1.000
_cell.length_b   1.000
_cell.length_c   1.000
_cell.angle_alpha   90.00
_cell.angle_beta   90.00
_cell.angle_gamma   90.00
#
_symmetry.space_group_name_H-M   'P 1'
#
loop_
_entity.id
_entity.type
_entity.pdbx_description
1 polymer ?
#
loop_
_entity_poly.entity_id
_entity_poly.type
_entity_poly.pdbx_seq_one_letter_code
_entity_poly.pdbx_strand_id
1 'polypeptide(L)'
;MLENGTMDPNPYMIQTPNENTNMFISYKTALFAMYQFLTGDSSALSNWSYLNNPSIVILIVLFSLLIVVYFMNLFIGLLNMAIDKVNDRISYLTHKAELLAEIELFYLLPHHRRWKPWFPDMIYYYANTDKAREEIKILINKGQWKTPSKDHKMKRKLLNVLNIDLDVKKD
;
A
#
# COMPACT_ATOMS: atom_id res chain seq x y z
N MET A 1 -51.56 36.71 -5.24
CA MET A 1 -53.00 36.59 -5.55
C MET A 1 -53.13 35.63 -6.70
N LEU A 2 -53.85 34.52 -6.53
CA LEU A 2 -54.21 33.66 -7.65
C LEU A 2 -55.40 34.28 -8.39
N GLU A 3 -55.51 34.00 -9.70
CA GLU A 3 -56.45 34.58 -10.66
C GLU A 3 -57.93 34.42 -10.28
N ASN A 4 -58.24 33.60 -9.27
CA ASN A 4 -59.59 33.28 -8.81
C ASN A 4 -59.96 33.89 -7.43
N GLY A 5 -59.27 34.95 -6.98
CA GLY A 5 -59.65 35.73 -5.79
C GLY A 5 -59.48 35.04 -4.43
N THR A 6 -58.99 33.80 -4.38
CA THR A 6 -58.68 33.08 -3.13
C THR A 6 -57.28 33.43 -2.63
N MET A 7 -57.17 33.74 -1.33
CA MET A 7 -55.89 33.93 -0.65
C MET A 7 -55.18 32.58 -0.52
N ASP A 8 -53.95 32.50 -1.02
CA ASP A 8 -53.08 31.35 -0.83
C ASP A 8 -52.79 31.20 0.68
N PRO A 9 -53.07 30.03 1.30
CA PRO A 9 -52.85 29.82 2.73
C PRO A 9 -51.38 29.90 3.15
N ASN A 10 -50.43 30.01 2.21
CA ASN A 10 -49.01 30.15 2.52
C ASN A 10 -48.46 31.53 2.06
N PRO A 11 -48.58 32.60 2.88
CA PRO A 11 -48.26 33.98 2.48
C PRO A 11 -46.76 34.31 2.41
N TYR A 12 -45.88 33.32 2.61
CA TYR A 12 -44.44 33.54 2.65
C TYR A 12 -43.83 33.50 1.24
N MET A 13 -43.51 34.67 0.69
CA MET A 13 -42.75 34.80 -0.57
C MET A 13 -41.26 34.45 -0.45
N ILE A 14 -40.78 34.09 0.74
CA ILE A 14 -39.41 33.65 0.99
C ILE A 14 -39.48 32.29 1.69
N GLN A 15 -39.15 31.22 0.95
CA GLN A 15 -38.93 29.91 1.56
C GLN A 15 -37.65 29.98 2.41
N THR A 16 -37.72 29.59 3.68
CA THR A 16 -36.51 29.26 4.43
C THR A 16 -35.87 28.04 3.76
N PRO A 17 -34.58 28.09 3.42
CA PRO A 17 -33.93 26.98 2.71
C PRO A 17 -34.07 25.70 3.54
N ASN A 18 -34.68 24.66 2.97
CA ASN A 18 -34.79 23.36 3.61
C ASN A 18 -33.46 22.59 3.45
N GLU A 19 -33.36 21.41 4.10
CA GLU A 19 -32.16 20.56 4.05
C GLU A 19 -31.72 20.17 2.62
N ASN A 20 -32.64 20.12 1.66
CA ASN A 20 -32.37 19.82 0.25
C ASN A 20 -31.96 21.06 -0.57
N THR A 21 -32.17 22.27 -0.02
CA THR A 21 -31.84 23.54 -0.67
C THR A 21 -30.50 24.09 -0.21
N ASN A 22 -30.07 23.80 1.03
CA ASN A 22 -28.74 24.17 1.50
C ASN A 22 -28.15 23.08 2.38
N MET A 23 -27.20 22.33 1.83
CA MET A 23 -26.53 21.24 2.52
C MET A 23 -25.65 21.71 3.69
N PHE A 24 -25.37 23.01 3.85
CA PHE A 24 -24.54 23.54 4.93
C PHE A 24 -25.32 23.92 6.20
N ILE A 25 -26.63 23.67 6.26
CA ILE A 25 -27.46 24.00 7.43
C ILE A 25 -27.17 23.05 8.61
N SER A 26 -26.95 21.77 8.33
CA SER A 26 -26.66 20.74 9.34
C SER A 26 -25.23 20.26 9.23
N TYR A 27 -24.60 19.96 10.37
CA TYR A 27 -23.23 19.45 10.40
C TYR A 27 -23.06 18.17 9.56
N LYS A 28 -24.02 17.25 9.61
CA LYS A 28 -23.96 15.98 8.87
C LYS A 28 -24.00 16.19 7.36
N THR A 29 -24.93 17.04 6.90
CA THR A 29 -25.08 17.36 5.48
C THR A 29 -23.92 18.22 4.99
N ALA A 30 -23.38 19.11 5.84
CA ALA A 30 -22.20 19.90 5.51
C ALA A 30 -20.96 19.04 5.32
N LEU A 31 -20.77 18.02 6.18
CA LEU A 31 -19.67 17.06 6.05
C LEU A 31 -19.80 16.25 4.76
N PHE A 32 -21.02 15.81 4.42
CA PHE A 32 -21.28 15.11 3.17
C PHE A 32 -21.04 15.99 1.94
N ALA A 33 -21.49 17.26 1.97
CA ALA A 33 -21.22 18.23 0.92
C ALA A 33 -19.71 18.47 0.71
N MET A 34 -18.92 18.54 1.79
CA MET A 34 -17.46 18.64 1.68
C MET A 34 -16.82 17.39 1.09
N TYR A 35 -17.34 16.20 1.40
CA TYR A 35 -16.90 14.95 0.77
C TYR A 35 -17.22 14.92 -0.73
N GLN A 36 -18.44 15.30 -1.13
CA GLN A 36 -18.82 15.45 -2.54
C GLN A 36 -17.90 16.44 -3.25
N PHE A 37 -17.60 17.57 -2.62
CA PHE A 37 -16.70 18.56 -3.19
C PHE A 37 -15.27 18.02 -3.35
N LEU A 38 -14.77 17.23 -2.40
CA LEU A 38 -13.48 16.53 -2.49
C LEU A 38 -13.41 15.54 -3.66
N THR A 39 -14.52 14.86 -3.98
CA THR A 39 -14.61 13.91 -5.11
C THR A 39 -14.95 14.59 -6.44
N GLY A 40 -15.10 15.92 -6.46
CA GLY A 40 -15.33 16.74 -7.66
C GLY A 40 -16.78 17.09 -7.94
N ASP A 41 -17.72 16.71 -7.08
CA ASP A 41 -19.14 17.08 -7.19
C ASP A 41 -19.40 18.42 -6.47
N SER A 42 -19.62 19.47 -7.26
CA SER A 42 -19.92 20.82 -6.77
C SER A 42 -21.42 21.12 -6.65
N SER A 43 -22.29 20.12 -6.77
CA SER A 43 -23.75 20.30 -6.71
C SER A 43 -24.21 20.97 -5.41
N ALA A 44 -23.55 20.67 -4.29
CA ALA A 44 -23.81 21.29 -2.99
C ALA A 44 -23.57 22.82 -2.97
N LEU A 45 -22.75 23.33 -3.88
CA LEU A 45 -22.41 24.75 -4.02
C LEU A 45 -23.28 25.47 -5.05
N SER A 46 -24.08 24.76 -5.84
CA SER A 46 -24.87 25.32 -6.96
C SER A 46 -25.89 26.37 -6.53
N ASN A 47 -26.39 26.28 -5.30
CA ASN A 47 -27.37 27.23 -4.75
C ASN A 47 -26.76 28.56 -4.29
N TRP A 48 -25.43 28.71 -4.35
CA TRP A 48 -24.74 29.93 -3.93
C TRP A 48 -24.32 30.78 -5.14
N SER A 49 -24.78 32.03 -5.18
CA SER A 49 -24.31 33.01 -6.19
C SER A 49 -22.88 33.45 -5.86
N TYR A 50 -21.95 33.21 -6.80
CA TYR A 50 -20.52 33.55 -6.64
C TYR A 50 -20.25 35.06 -6.58
N LEU A 51 -21.01 35.86 -7.33
CA LEU A 51 -20.83 37.32 -7.36
C LEU A 51 -21.23 38.00 -6.06
N ASN A 52 -22.24 37.43 -5.38
CA ASN A 52 -22.79 38.02 -4.16
C ASN A 52 -22.09 37.52 -2.88
N ASN A 53 -21.23 36.51 -2.99
CA ASN A 53 -20.61 35.83 -1.85
C ASN A 53 -19.10 35.65 -2.05
N PRO A 54 -18.30 36.74 -2.02
CA PRO A 54 -16.86 36.66 -2.28
C PRO A 54 -16.12 35.74 -1.30
N SER A 55 -16.57 35.66 -0.04
CA SER A 55 -15.97 34.78 0.97
C SER A 55 -16.06 33.29 0.61
N ILE A 56 -17.19 32.86 0.02
CA ILE A 56 -17.39 31.46 -0.41
C ILE A 56 -16.45 31.15 -1.57
N VAL A 57 -16.32 32.09 -2.53
CA VAL A 57 -15.40 31.93 -3.67
C VAL A 57 -13.96 31.79 -3.21
N ILE A 58 -13.52 32.62 -2.26
CA ILE A 58 -12.17 32.53 -1.69
C ILE A 58 -11.95 31.17 -1.01
N LEU A 59 -12.92 30.69 -0.24
CA LEU A 59 -12.83 29.39 0.43
C LEU A 59 -12.76 28.23 -0.56
N ILE A 60 -13.57 28.25 -1.63
CA ILE A 60 -13.57 27.25 -2.71
C ILE A 60 -12.19 27.19 -3.38
N VAL A 61 -11.63 28.35 -3.74
CA VAL A 61 -10.32 28.43 -4.40
C VAL A 61 -9.21 27.92 -3.48
N LEU A 62 -9.18 28.36 -2.23
CA LEU A 62 -8.18 27.93 -1.24
C LEU A 62 -8.26 26.42 -0.98
N PHE A 63 -9.47 25.89 -0.78
CA PHE A 63 -9.69 24.48 -0.52
C PHE A 63 -9.30 23.61 -1.72
N SER A 64 -9.66 24.04 -2.94
CA SER A 64 -9.27 23.35 -4.17
C SER A 64 -7.75 23.32 -4.35
N LEU A 65 -7.07 24.43 -4.08
CA LEU A 65 -5.61 24.51 -4.13
C LEU A 65 -4.98 23.57 -3.09
N LEU A 66 -5.53 23.52 -1.87
CA LEU A 66 -5.03 22.63 -0.82
C LEU A 66 -5.18 21.15 -1.24
N ILE A 67 -6.32 20.74 -1.79
CA ILE A 67 -6.50 19.34 -2.23
C ILE A 67 -5.52 19.00 -3.36
N VAL A 68 -5.50 19.81 -4.42
CA VAL A 68 -4.73 19.51 -5.63
C VAL A 68 -3.24 19.59 -5.36
N VAL A 69 -2.77 20.62 -4.66
CA VAL A 69 -1.34 20.88 -4.47
C VAL A 69 -0.79 20.15 -3.25
N TYR A 70 -1.52 20.09 -2.14
CA TYR A 70 -1.00 19.48 -0.92
C TYR A 70 -1.39 18.02 -0.82
N PHE A 71 -2.69 17.70 -0.81
CA PHE A 71 -3.13 16.31 -0.56
C PHE A 71 -2.71 15.35 -1.66
N MET A 72 -2.90 15.69 -2.95
CA MET A 72 -2.53 14.76 -4.02
C MET A 72 -1.02 14.50 -4.06
N ASN A 73 -0.20 15.55 -3.90
CA ASN A 73 1.25 15.40 -3.89
C ASN A 73 1.76 14.62 -2.68
N LEU A 74 1.18 14.86 -1.49
CA LEU A 74 1.47 14.08 -0.29
C LEU A 74 1.06 12.62 -0.48
N PHE A 75 -0.14 12.37 -0.98
CA PHE A 75 -0.67 11.02 -1.16
C PHE A 75 0.16 10.22 -2.16
N ILE A 76 0.53 10.82 -3.29
CA ILE A 76 1.42 10.22 -4.28
C ILE A 76 2.79 9.91 -3.66
N GLY A 77 3.37 10.84 -2.89
CA GLY A 77 4.67 10.63 -2.22
C GLY A 77 4.65 9.51 -1.18
N LEU A 78 3.60 9.46 -0.35
CA LEU A 78 3.42 8.39 0.64
C LEU A 78 3.16 7.04 -0.04
N LEU A 79 2.34 7.02 -1.09
CA LEU A 79 2.05 5.80 -1.84
C LEU A 79 3.32 5.26 -2.51
N ASN A 80 4.14 6.13 -3.11
CA ASN A 80 5.41 5.74 -3.70
C ASN A 80 6.33 5.08 -2.67
N MET A 81 6.47 5.69 -1.49
CA MET A 81 7.27 5.12 -0.39
C MET A 81 6.74 3.76 0.08
N ALA A 82 5.42 3.60 0.17
CA ALA A 82 4.80 2.33 0.54
C ALA A 82 5.02 1.26 -0.53
N ILE A 83 4.90 1.60 -1.82
CA ILE A 83 5.16 0.70 -2.94
C ILE A 83 6.63 0.24 -2.94
N ASP A 84 7.57 1.16 -2.75
CA ASP A 84 9.00 0.83 -2.70
C ASP A 84 9.32 -0.18 -1.59
N LYS A 85 8.66 -0.08 -0.43
CA LYS A 85 8.80 -1.04 0.68
C LYS A 85 8.18 -2.41 0.38
N VAL A 86 7.08 -2.45 -0.39
CA VAL A 86 6.36 -3.69 -0.71
C VAL A 86 6.97 -4.44 -1.90
N ASN A 87 7.70 -3.76 -2.79
CA ASN A 87 8.45 -4.37 -3.88
C ASN A 87 9.74 -5.07 -3.41
N ASP A 88 9.73 -5.62 -2.19
CA ASP A 88 10.83 -6.42 -1.67
C ASP A 88 10.69 -7.87 -2.15
N ARG A 89 11.53 -8.23 -3.12
CA ARG A 89 11.67 -9.60 -3.64
C ARG A 89 11.92 -10.61 -2.52
N ILE A 90 12.62 -10.22 -1.45
CA ILE A 90 12.92 -11.11 -0.32
C ILE A 90 11.61 -11.43 0.41
N SER A 91 10.83 -10.41 0.77
CA SER A 91 9.51 -10.59 1.38
C SER A 91 8.58 -11.46 0.51
N TYR A 92 8.55 -11.27 -0.81
CA TYR A 92 7.77 -12.14 -1.71
C TYR A 92 8.19 -13.61 -1.62
N LEU A 93 9.49 -13.89 -1.67
CA LEU A 93 10.02 -15.25 -1.61
C LEU A 93 9.75 -15.90 -0.24
N THR A 94 9.81 -15.13 0.85
CA THR A 94 9.50 -15.61 2.20
C THR A 94 8.04 -16.03 2.31
N HIS A 95 7.09 -15.18 1.92
CA HIS A 95 5.66 -15.52 1.96
C HIS A 95 5.34 -16.71 1.03
N LYS A 96 5.99 -16.78 -0.14
CA LYS A 96 5.84 -17.93 -1.05
C LYS A 96 6.31 -19.23 -0.40
N ALA A 97 7.43 -19.22 0.32
CA ALA A 97 7.94 -20.39 1.02
C ALA A 97 7.05 -20.81 2.19
N GLU A 98 6.52 -19.83 2.94
CA GLU A 98 5.57 -20.08 4.03
C GLU A 98 4.29 -20.75 3.53
N LEU A 99 3.68 -20.20 2.47
CA LEU A 99 2.49 -20.77 1.85
C LEU A 99 2.77 -22.17 1.28
N LEU A 100 3.94 -22.39 0.67
CA LEU A 100 4.33 -23.72 0.18
C LEU A 100 4.43 -24.73 1.34
N ALA A 101 5.05 -24.35 2.45
CA ALA A 101 5.17 -25.20 3.63
C ALA A 101 3.81 -25.54 4.25
N GLU A 102 2.87 -24.58 4.26
CA GLU A 102 1.51 -24.80 4.71
C GLU A 102 0.76 -25.81 3.82
N ILE A 103 0.88 -25.68 2.50
CA ILE A 103 0.33 -26.64 1.52
C ILE A 103 0.93 -28.03 1.76
N GLU A 104 2.24 -28.12 1.91
CA GLU A 104 2.94 -29.39 2.13
C GLU A 104 2.53 -30.10 3.42
N LEU A 105 2.28 -29.34 4.48
CA LEU A 105 1.93 -29.87 5.79
C LEU A 105 0.46 -30.29 5.86
N PHE A 106 -0.46 -29.45 5.40
CA PHE A 106 -1.90 -29.61 5.63
C PHE A 106 -2.68 -30.18 4.45
N TYR A 107 -2.23 -29.95 3.21
CA TYR A 107 -3.01 -30.25 2.02
C TYR A 107 -2.47 -31.44 1.20
N LEU A 108 -1.24 -31.89 1.44
CA LEU A 108 -0.66 -33.05 0.75
C LEU A 108 -0.83 -34.37 1.51
N LEU A 109 -1.41 -35.37 0.82
CA LEU A 109 -1.48 -36.74 1.30
C LEU A 109 -0.07 -37.37 1.42
N PRO A 110 0.11 -38.38 2.30
CA PRO A 110 1.42 -39.01 2.55
C PRO A 110 2.11 -39.56 1.29
N HIS A 111 1.34 -39.99 0.28
CA HIS A 111 1.89 -40.51 -0.96
C HIS A 111 2.37 -39.41 -1.91
N HIS A 112 1.67 -38.25 -1.98
CA HIS A 112 2.11 -37.10 -2.76
C HIS A 112 3.43 -36.52 -2.25
N ARG A 113 3.63 -36.51 -0.92
CA ARG A 113 4.88 -36.05 -0.29
C ARG A 113 6.09 -36.94 -0.57
N ARG A 114 5.85 -38.19 -0.96
CA ARG A 114 6.91 -39.16 -1.34
C ARG A 114 7.14 -39.18 -2.85
N TRP A 115 6.43 -38.35 -3.61
CA TRP A 115 6.52 -38.35 -5.04
C TRP A 115 7.77 -37.58 -5.51
N LYS A 116 8.79 -38.34 -5.94
CA LYS A 116 10.10 -37.82 -6.34
C LYS A 116 10.09 -36.70 -7.39
N PRO A 117 9.15 -36.66 -8.37
CA PRO A 117 9.07 -35.53 -9.30
C PRO A 117 8.71 -34.19 -8.64
N TRP A 118 7.95 -34.19 -7.53
CA TRP A 118 7.58 -32.98 -6.79
C TRP A 118 8.54 -32.71 -5.63
N PHE A 119 9.07 -33.76 -5.01
CA PHE A 119 10.02 -33.71 -3.90
C PHE A 119 11.31 -34.46 -4.27
N PRO A 120 12.18 -33.86 -5.10
CA PRO A 120 13.43 -34.49 -5.48
C PRO A 120 14.42 -34.53 -4.30
N ASP A 121 15.27 -35.56 -4.27
CA ASP A 121 16.31 -35.69 -3.24
C ASP A 121 17.44 -34.66 -3.40
N MET A 122 17.61 -34.12 -4.61
CA MET A 122 18.62 -33.11 -4.93
C MET A 122 18.06 -32.02 -5.83
N ILE A 123 18.36 -30.77 -5.51
CA ILE A 123 18.02 -29.59 -6.30
C ILE A 123 19.30 -28.98 -6.85
N TYR A 124 19.44 -28.91 -8.17
CA TYR A 124 20.56 -28.25 -8.83
C TYR A 124 20.23 -26.76 -9.02
N TYR A 125 21.08 -25.87 -8.50
CA TYR A 125 20.95 -24.43 -8.71
C TYR A 125 22.24 -23.87 -9.29
N TYR A 126 22.11 -23.10 -10.37
CA TYR A 126 23.25 -22.38 -10.95
C TYR A 126 23.46 -21.08 -10.17
N ALA A 127 24.59 -21.00 -9.48
CA ALA A 127 25.02 -19.79 -8.79
C ALA A 127 26.21 -19.15 -9.53
N ASN A 128 26.20 -17.83 -9.65
CA ASN A 128 27.37 -17.09 -10.13
C ASN A 128 28.48 -17.20 -9.08
N THR A 129 29.67 -17.62 -9.51
CA THR A 129 30.82 -17.86 -8.63
C THR A 129 31.29 -16.61 -7.90
N ASP A 130 31.25 -15.45 -8.54
CA ASP A 130 31.73 -14.19 -7.96
C ASP A 130 30.77 -13.66 -6.90
N LYS A 131 29.47 -13.66 -7.21
CA LYS A 131 28.43 -13.30 -6.23
C LYS A 131 28.44 -14.25 -5.03
N ALA A 132 28.61 -15.55 -5.26
CA ALA A 132 28.71 -16.53 -4.19
C ALA A 132 29.93 -16.26 -3.29
N ARG A 133 31.09 -15.89 -3.85
CA ARG A 133 32.27 -15.51 -3.06
C ARG A 133 32.02 -14.27 -2.20
N GLU A 134 31.41 -13.23 -2.78
CA GLU A 134 31.12 -11.98 -2.09
C GLU A 134 30.21 -12.21 -0.87
N GLU A 135 29.09 -12.91 -1.07
CA GLU A 135 28.15 -13.22 0.00
C GLU A 135 28.78 -14.06 1.12
N ILE A 136 29.60 -15.06 0.77
CA ILE A 136 30.30 -15.86 1.78
C ILE A 136 31.26 -14.99 2.62
N LYS A 137 31.99 -14.05 2.00
CA LYS A 137 32.84 -13.10 2.73
C LYS A 137 32.01 -12.21 3.66
N ILE A 138 30.86 -11.71 3.20
CA ILE A 138 29.93 -10.94 4.04
C ILE A 138 29.45 -11.76 5.24
N LEU A 139 29.07 -13.02 5.03
CA LEU A 139 28.63 -13.93 6.09
C LEU A 139 29.73 -14.23 7.11
N ILE A 140 30.98 -14.39 6.65
CA ILE A 140 32.15 -14.59 7.52
C ILE A 140 32.38 -13.34 8.37
N ASN A 141 32.39 -12.16 7.75
CA ASN A 141 32.59 -10.88 8.44
C ASN A 141 31.50 -10.60 9.49
N LYS A 142 30.25 -10.97 9.20
CA LYS A 142 29.13 -10.87 10.15
C LYS A 142 29.14 -11.96 11.24
N GLY A 143 30.08 -12.90 11.20
CA GLY A 143 30.15 -14.05 12.12
C GLY A 143 29.05 -15.10 11.91
N GLN A 144 28.19 -14.93 10.90
CA GLN A 144 27.02 -15.77 10.62
C GLN A 144 27.37 -17.04 9.84
N TRP A 145 28.59 -17.13 9.29
CA TRP A 145 29.10 -18.33 8.60
C TRP A 145 29.26 -19.56 9.52
N LYS A 146 29.21 -19.36 10.85
CA LYS A 146 29.38 -20.39 11.88
C LYS A 146 28.10 -21.20 12.19
N THR A 147 27.14 -21.34 11.26
CA THR A 147 25.92 -22.13 11.51
C THR A 147 26.24 -23.54 12.04
N PRO A 148 25.45 -24.07 13.01
CA PRO A 148 25.72 -25.30 13.77
C PRO A 148 25.49 -26.60 12.97
N SER A 149 25.57 -26.55 11.64
CA SER A 149 25.30 -27.70 10.78
C SER A 149 26.44 -28.72 10.82
N LYS A 150 26.11 -29.99 11.05
CA LYS A 150 27.03 -31.15 11.11
C LYS A 150 27.87 -31.39 9.84
N ASP A 151 27.53 -30.78 8.69
CA ASP A 151 28.22 -31.02 7.41
C ASP A 151 29.39 -30.06 7.13
N HIS A 152 30.43 -30.14 7.98
CA HIS A 152 31.70 -29.46 7.74
C HIS A 152 32.33 -29.85 6.38
N LYS A 153 32.05 -31.04 5.85
CA LYS A 153 32.65 -31.56 4.61
C LYS A 153 32.16 -30.81 3.37
N MET A 154 30.85 -30.58 3.25
CA MET A 154 30.29 -29.81 2.12
C MET A 154 30.74 -28.36 2.15
N LYS A 155 30.75 -27.72 3.33
CA LYS A 155 31.26 -26.35 3.50
C LYS A 155 32.70 -26.20 3.04
N ARG A 156 33.59 -27.12 3.45
CA ARG A 156 35.00 -27.12 2.99
C ARG A 156 35.09 -27.32 1.48
N LYS A 157 34.33 -28.25 0.91
CA LYS A 157 34.31 -28.48 -0.54
C LYS A 157 33.85 -27.24 -1.30
N LEU A 158 32.84 -26.53 -0.80
CA LEU A 158 32.36 -25.28 -1.39
C LEU A 158 33.43 -24.19 -1.37
N LEU A 159 34.10 -23.98 -0.23
CA LEU A 159 35.18 -23.01 -0.11
C LEU A 159 36.35 -23.32 -1.05
N ASN A 160 36.70 -24.61 -1.18
CA ASN A 160 37.73 -25.06 -2.13
C ASN A 160 37.32 -24.79 -3.59
N VAL A 161 36.08 -25.11 -3.97
CA VAL A 161 35.56 -24.86 -5.33
C VAL A 161 35.51 -23.36 -5.63
N LEU A 162 35.18 -22.54 -4.63
CA LEU A 162 35.14 -21.09 -4.76
C LEU A 162 36.50 -20.42 -4.56
N ASN A 163 37.56 -21.18 -4.24
CA ASN A 163 38.90 -20.68 -3.95
C ASN A 163 38.92 -19.54 -2.90
N ILE A 164 38.21 -19.76 -1.78
CA ILE A 164 38.18 -18.83 -0.64
C ILE A 164 39.11 -19.37 0.44
N ASP A 165 40.21 -18.68 0.69
CA ASP A 165 41.02 -18.92 1.88
C ASP A 165 40.34 -18.30 3.09
N LEU A 166 40.08 -19.15 4.10
CA LEU A 166 39.69 -18.70 5.41
C LEU A 166 40.95 -18.19 6.10
N ASP A 167 41.27 -16.91 5.92
CA ASP A 167 42.18 -16.20 6.81
C ASP A 167 41.50 -16.14 8.18
N VAL A 168 41.69 -17.20 8.96
CA VAL A 168 41.42 -17.23 10.39
C VAL A 168 42.40 -16.24 11.00
N LYS A 169 42.00 -14.97 11.12
CA LYS A 169 42.59 -14.09 12.11
C LYS A 169 42.40 -14.77 13.47
N LYS A 170 43.49 -15.35 13.92
CA LYS A 170 43.69 -15.98 15.22
C LYS A 170 43.96 -14.82 16.17
N ASP A 171 42.90 -14.28 16.77
CA ASP A 171 43.00 -13.45 17.96
C ASP A 171 42.74 -14.34 19.18
#